data_AF-X1CRH6-F1
#
_entry.id   AF-X1CRH6-F1
#
_cell.length_a   1.000
_cell.length_b   1.000
_cell.length_c   1.000
_cell.angle_alpha   90.00
_cell.angle_beta   90.00
_cell.angle_gamma   90.00
#
_symmetry.space_group_name_H-M   'P 1'
#
loop_
_entity.id
_entity.type
_entity.pdbx_description
1 polymer ?
#
loop_
_entity_poly.entity_id
_entity_poly.type
_entity_poly.pdbx_seq_one_letter_code
_entity_poly.pdbx_strand_id
1 'polypeptide(L)'
;MAEDSSGNLYVGLHYSQTPPLILKSIDDGASWSSTSPAPPWGTGDINCVAVNPANDWIYVANDGGAGKAGIWRSKDGGSTWTYIVSVVANAIPRWRLAIYPYDEQIIFLGSEKAANRIGYITDDGTAGPFVPTTVKTLGDYAVMWGRYFNEELWFGTAHVGGAPAGNSQVVRSIDGGTTWEEVDAKLNPAQRRSFYFTTAHPERQNKIFPTKTTYNRRIIVGDEGDSVGLGEKCRP
;
A
#
# COMPACT_ATOMS: atom_id res chain seq x y z
N MET A 1 1.86 -7.35 5.62
CA MET A 1 3.10 -8.05 5.99
C MET A 1 4.19 -7.54 5.08
N ALA A 2 5.39 -7.36 5.61
CA ALA A 2 6.60 -7.01 4.87
C ALA A 2 7.75 -7.87 5.38
N GLU A 3 8.84 -7.97 4.61
CA GLU A 3 9.99 -8.81 4.89
C GLU A 3 11.27 -8.02 4.60
N ASP A 4 12.27 -8.12 5.47
CA ASP A 4 13.59 -7.53 5.28
C ASP A 4 14.58 -8.51 4.62
N SER A 5 15.76 -8.02 4.23
CA SER A 5 16.79 -8.82 3.56
C SER A 5 17.31 -10.00 4.40
N SER A 6 17.08 -9.99 5.71
CA SER A 6 17.43 -11.05 6.64
C SER A 6 16.33 -12.10 6.82
N GLY A 7 15.20 -11.98 6.11
CA GLY A 7 14.05 -12.87 6.23
C GLY A 7 13.16 -12.56 7.44
N ASN A 8 13.36 -11.44 8.14
CA ASN A 8 12.48 -11.09 9.24
C ASN A 8 11.15 -10.58 8.71
N LEU A 9 10.05 -11.06 9.29
CA LEU A 9 8.70 -10.66 8.89
C LEU A 9 8.14 -9.60 9.82
N TYR A 10 7.42 -8.65 9.23
CA TYR A 10 6.78 -7.53 9.92
C TYR A 10 5.30 -7.46 9.61
N VAL A 11 4.45 -7.41 10.63
CA VAL A 11 3.00 -7.22 10.49
C VAL A 11 2.50 -6.09 11.36
N GLY A 12 1.63 -5.26 10.80
CA GLY A 12 0.91 -4.23 11.55
C GLY A 12 -0.50 -4.69 11.86
N LEU A 13 -0.96 -4.41 13.07
CA LEU A 13 -2.30 -4.77 13.53
C LEU A 13 -3.30 -3.61 13.34
N HIS A 14 -4.54 -3.98 13.05
CA HIS A 14 -5.70 -3.10 12.84
C HIS A 14 -6.80 -3.54 13.82
N TYR A 15 -7.47 -2.60 14.50
CA TYR A 15 -8.52 -2.80 15.50
C TYR A 15 -8.10 -3.53 16.79
N SER A 16 -6.86 -3.37 17.25
CA SER A 16 -6.48 -3.88 18.58
C SER A 16 -6.79 -2.82 19.66
N GLN A 17 -7.59 -3.17 20.67
CA GLN A 17 -7.84 -2.32 21.85
C GLN A 17 -6.62 -2.21 22.80
N THR A 18 -5.51 -2.81 22.40
CA THR A 18 -4.17 -2.70 23.01
C THR A 18 -3.26 -2.02 22.00
N PRO A 19 -2.24 -1.26 22.43
CA PRO A 19 -1.52 -0.35 21.54
C PRO A 19 -1.06 -1.07 20.26
N PRO A 20 -1.32 -0.49 19.07
CA PRO A 20 -1.09 -1.06 17.75
C PRO A 20 0.36 -1.54 17.66
N LEU A 21 0.49 -2.84 17.45
CA LEU A 21 1.78 -3.48 17.41
C LEU A 21 2.22 -3.58 15.96
N ILE A 22 3.48 -3.20 15.74
CA ILE A 22 4.26 -3.90 14.74
C ILE A 22 4.76 -5.16 15.44
N LEU A 23 4.35 -6.32 14.94
CA LEU A 23 4.93 -7.59 15.35
C LEU A 23 6.05 -7.94 14.39
N LYS A 24 7.14 -8.47 14.95
CA LYS A 24 8.29 -9.00 14.24
C LYS A 24 8.38 -10.51 14.48
N SER A 25 8.65 -11.25 13.42
CA SER A 25 9.10 -12.64 13.47
C SER A 25 10.52 -12.72 12.88
N ILE A 26 11.33 -13.61 13.46
CA ILE A 26 12.71 -13.92 13.03
C ILE A 26 12.86 -15.40 12.67
N ASP A 27 11.74 -16.11 12.57
CA ASP A 27 11.64 -17.57 12.47
C ASP A 27 10.52 -17.97 11.49
N ASP A 28 10.46 -17.27 10.35
CA ASP A 28 9.52 -17.52 9.25
C ASP A 28 8.03 -17.53 9.69
N GLY A 29 7.71 -16.73 10.70
CA GLY A 29 6.37 -16.58 11.24
C GLY A 29 5.97 -17.64 12.27
N ALA A 30 6.90 -18.50 12.72
CA ALA A 30 6.64 -19.49 13.76
C ALA A 30 6.34 -18.85 15.12
N SER A 31 7.00 -17.73 15.44
CA SER A 31 6.71 -16.90 16.60
C SER A 31 6.76 -15.42 16.28
N TRP A 32 6.02 -14.62 17.07
CA TRP A 32 5.88 -13.19 16.86
C TRP A 32 6.10 -12.46 18.18
N SER A 33 6.90 -11.39 18.13
CA SER A 33 7.12 -10.49 19.27
C SER A 33 6.82 -9.06 18.88
N SER A 34 6.31 -8.27 19.83
CA SER A 34 6.13 -6.84 19.63
C SER A 34 7.49 -6.16 19.43
N THR A 35 7.57 -5.23 18.50
CA THR A 35 8.72 -4.31 18.45
C THR A 35 8.78 -3.50 19.75
N SER A 36 9.97 -3.41 20.36
CA SER A 36 10.21 -2.69 21.61
C SER A 36 11.21 -1.55 21.37
N PRO A 37 10.95 -0.33 21.88
CA PRO A 37 9.83 0.05 22.73
C PRO A 37 8.52 0.16 21.95
N ALA A 38 7.41 0.28 22.68
CA ALA A 38 6.10 0.46 22.07
C ALA A 38 6.11 1.64 21.07
N PRO A 39 5.46 1.53 19.90
CA PRO A 39 5.53 2.57 18.92
C PRO A 39 5.03 3.93 19.43
N PRO A 40 5.69 5.04 19.04
CA PRO A 40 5.42 6.38 19.59
C PRO A 40 4.08 7.01 19.14
N TRP A 41 3.32 6.33 18.27
CA TRP A 41 2.09 6.85 17.68
C TRP A 41 0.80 6.50 18.44
N GLY A 42 0.90 5.90 19.63
CA GLY A 42 -0.28 5.61 20.46
C GLY A 42 -1.15 4.52 19.86
N THR A 43 -2.48 4.60 20.02
CA THR A 43 -3.45 3.53 19.70
C THR A 43 -3.93 3.43 18.24
N GLY A 44 -3.29 4.13 17.30
CA GLY A 44 -3.76 4.19 15.91
C GLY A 44 -3.52 2.94 15.06
N ASP A 45 -4.50 2.56 14.25
CA ASP A 45 -4.45 1.36 13.41
C ASP A 45 -3.32 1.43 12.39
N ILE A 46 -2.63 0.30 12.22
CA ILE A 46 -1.63 0.15 11.17
C ILE A 46 -2.32 -0.20 9.87
N ASN A 47 -2.28 0.73 8.91
CA ASN A 47 -2.88 0.56 7.60
C ASN A 47 -1.98 -0.16 6.62
N CYS A 48 -0.67 0.03 6.77
CA CYS A 48 0.32 -0.53 5.87
C CYS A 48 1.66 -0.64 6.58
N VAL A 49 2.39 -1.71 6.28
CA VAL A 49 3.79 -1.91 6.62
C VAL A 49 4.51 -2.27 5.33
N ALA A 50 5.64 -1.63 5.07
CA ALA A 50 6.48 -1.89 3.93
C ALA A 50 7.96 -1.85 4.34
N VAL A 51 8.80 -2.66 3.71
CA VAL A 51 10.25 -2.66 3.91
C VAL A 51 10.89 -2.26 2.59
N ASN A 52 11.85 -1.35 2.65
CA ASN A 52 12.62 -0.97 1.50
C ASN A 52 13.75 -1.99 1.28
N PRO A 53 13.71 -2.77 0.19
CA PRO A 53 14.67 -3.85 -0.02
C PRO A 53 16.10 -3.35 -0.28
N ALA A 54 16.30 -2.07 -0.55
CA ALA A 54 17.63 -1.52 -0.78
C ALA A 54 18.40 -1.21 0.52
N ASN A 55 17.69 -0.91 1.62
CA ASN A 55 18.32 -0.46 2.88
C ASN A 55 17.66 -1.02 4.15
N ASP A 56 16.69 -1.91 4.02
CA ASP A 56 15.89 -2.51 5.09
C ASP A 56 15.16 -1.51 5.99
N TRP A 57 14.98 -0.26 5.56
CA TRP A 57 14.18 0.69 6.31
C TRP A 57 12.70 0.27 6.26
N ILE A 58 12.07 0.33 7.42
CA ILE A 58 10.69 -0.08 7.60
C ILE A 58 9.81 1.15 7.65
N TYR A 59 8.74 1.13 6.88
CA TYR A 59 7.75 2.18 6.81
C TYR A 59 6.40 1.69 7.30
N VAL A 60 5.80 2.51 8.16
CA VAL A 60 4.49 2.24 8.74
C VAL A 60 3.60 3.42 8.47
N ALA A 61 2.43 3.17 7.88
CA ALA A 61 1.39 4.17 7.79
C ALA A 61 0.29 3.85 8.80
N ASN A 62 0.01 4.82 9.68
CA ASN A 62 -0.98 4.67 10.74
C ASN A 62 -2.05 5.78 10.66
N ASP A 63 -3.22 5.52 11.22
CA ASP A 63 -4.33 6.48 11.23
C ASP A 63 -4.32 7.48 12.39
N GLY A 64 -3.32 7.38 13.25
CA GLY A 64 -3.12 8.26 14.41
C GLY A 64 -3.85 7.81 15.66
N GLY A 65 -5.04 7.22 15.59
CA GLY A 65 -5.86 6.98 16.79
C GLY A 65 -5.90 8.20 17.72
N ALA A 66 -5.45 8.06 18.97
CA ALA A 66 -5.29 9.16 19.92
C ALA A 66 -3.93 9.90 19.83
N GLY A 67 -3.00 9.43 18.99
CA GLY A 67 -1.67 10.00 18.73
C GLY A 67 -1.54 10.67 17.36
N LYS A 68 -0.33 10.67 16.80
CA LYS A 68 -0.03 11.30 15.49
C LYS A 68 -0.27 10.32 14.34
N ALA A 69 -1.16 10.70 13.42
CA ALA A 69 -1.39 10.00 12.16
C ALA A 69 -0.29 10.33 11.16
N GLY A 70 0.10 9.39 10.31
CA GLY A 70 1.01 9.67 9.22
C GLY A 70 1.88 8.48 8.88
N ILE A 71 3.10 8.78 8.41
CA ILE A 71 4.08 7.77 8.06
C ILE A 71 5.26 7.87 9.01
N TRP A 72 5.65 6.71 9.52
CA TRP A 72 6.77 6.51 10.40
C TRP A 72 7.79 5.61 9.74
N ARG A 73 9.06 5.84 10.06
CA ARG A 73 10.20 5.07 9.57
C ARG A 73 11.00 4.49 10.72
N SER A 74 11.42 3.25 10.59
CA SER A 74 12.49 2.65 11.39
C SER A 74 13.69 2.33 10.51
N LYS A 75 14.89 2.60 11.01
CA LYS A 75 16.18 2.28 10.36
C LYS A 75 16.93 1.15 11.06
N ASP A 76 16.32 0.59 12.11
CA ASP A 76 16.94 -0.34 13.06
C ASP A 76 16.01 -1.55 13.32
N GLY A 77 15.34 -2.02 12.27
CA GLY A 77 14.56 -3.26 12.33
C GLY A 77 13.31 -3.18 13.20
N GLY A 78 12.79 -1.98 13.45
CA GLY A 78 11.59 -1.70 14.24
C GLY A 78 11.86 -1.26 15.68
N SER A 79 13.14 -1.16 16.09
CA SER A 79 13.52 -0.78 17.45
C SER A 79 13.33 0.70 17.77
N THR A 80 13.40 1.60 16.79
CA THR A 80 13.06 3.01 16.96
C THR A 80 12.31 3.53 15.74
N TRP A 81 11.46 4.53 15.96
CA TRP A 81 10.58 5.08 14.93
C TRP A 81 10.68 6.60 14.86
N THR A 82 10.92 7.10 13.66
CA THR A 82 10.94 8.53 13.32
C THR A 82 9.68 8.90 12.56
N TYR A 83 9.00 9.97 12.96
CA TYR A 83 7.87 10.51 12.21
C TYR A 83 8.39 11.24 10.97
N ILE A 84 8.00 10.79 9.78
CA ILE A 84 8.58 11.30 8.53
C ILE A 84 7.56 11.95 7.59
N VAL A 85 6.27 11.71 7.73
CA VAL A 85 5.25 12.46 6.96
C VAL A 85 4.11 12.81 7.88
N SER A 86 3.77 14.10 7.92
CA SER A 86 2.56 14.56 8.59
C SER A 86 1.38 14.58 7.65
N VAL A 87 0.28 13.98 8.08
CA VAL A 87 -0.99 14.03 7.37
C VAL A 87 -1.92 14.96 8.15
N VAL A 88 -2.50 15.94 7.45
CA VAL A 88 -3.35 16.96 8.08
C VAL A 88 -4.59 16.31 8.69
N ALA A 89 -4.95 16.70 9.91
CA ALA A 89 -6.18 16.28 10.59
C ALA A 89 -7.40 16.50 9.67
N ASN A 90 -8.33 15.55 9.67
CA ASN A 90 -9.51 15.38 8.78
C ASN A 90 -9.29 14.50 7.53
N ALA A 91 -8.10 13.90 7.37
CA ALA A 91 -7.79 12.86 6.38
C ALA A 91 -7.76 11.44 7.03
N ILE A 92 -8.91 10.89 7.46
CA ILE A 92 -8.95 9.60 8.18
C ILE A 92 -9.37 8.44 7.23
N PRO A 93 -8.69 7.26 7.14
CA PRO A 93 -7.25 7.01 7.04
C PRO A 93 -6.92 5.62 6.39
N ARG A 94 -6.72 5.47 5.09
CA ARG A 94 -6.09 4.23 4.59
C ARG A 94 -4.98 4.57 3.65
N TRP A 95 -3.85 4.88 4.24
CA TRP A 95 -2.63 5.04 3.49
C TRP A 95 -2.20 3.68 2.97
N ARG A 96 -1.77 3.69 1.72
CA ARG A 96 -1.15 2.56 1.06
C ARG A 96 0.20 3.00 0.57
N LEU A 97 1.21 2.24 0.94
CA LEU A 97 2.58 2.48 0.56
C LEU A 97 2.94 1.54 -0.59
N ALA A 98 3.63 2.06 -1.59
CA ALA A 98 4.43 1.27 -2.51
C ALA A 98 5.86 1.82 -2.45
N ILE A 99 6.84 0.94 -2.32
CA ILE A 99 8.24 1.34 -2.32
C ILE A 99 8.77 1.09 -3.73
N TYR A 100 9.47 2.06 -4.29
CA TYR A 100 10.15 1.92 -5.57
C TYR A 100 11.60 1.48 -5.32
N PRO A 101 11.96 0.21 -5.51
CA PRO A 101 13.20 -0.35 -5.00
C PRO A 101 14.44 -0.01 -5.84
N TYR A 102 14.29 0.59 -7.02
CA TYR A 102 15.43 1.01 -7.85
C TYR A 102 16.04 2.33 -7.37
N ASP A 103 15.27 3.13 -6.62
CA ASP A 103 15.77 4.32 -5.93
C ASP A 103 15.56 4.11 -4.43
N GLU A 104 16.66 3.91 -3.70
CA GLU A 104 16.66 3.56 -2.27
C GLU A 104 15.94 4.59 -1.39
N GLN A 105 15.56 5.75 -1.93
CA GLN A 105 14.95 6.84 -1.19
C GLN A 105 13.50 7.11 -1.59
N ILE A 106 13.00 6.58 -2.72
CA ILE A 106 11.66 6.96 -3.21
C ILE A 106 10.57 6.05 -2.66
N ILE A 107 9.60 6.68 -1.98
CA ILE A 107 8.43 6.01 -1.41
C ILE A 107 7.18 6.63 -1.99
N PHE A 108 6.38 5.82 -2.69
CA PHE A 108 5.09 6.23 -3.20
C PHE A 108 3.99 6.00 -2.16
N LEU A 109 3.11 6.99 -2.08
CA LEU A 109 2.08 7.12 -1.06
C LEU A 109 0.73 7.34 -1.74
N GLY A 110 -0.24 6.51 -1.39
CA GLY A 110 -1.63 6.69 -1.79
C GLY A 110 -2.50 7.17 -0.62
N SER A 111 -3.37 8.16 -0.86
CA SER A 111 -4.26 8.73 0.16
C SER A 111 -5.73 8.34 -0.01
N GLU A 112 -6.48 8.25 1.09
CA GLU A 112 -7.96 8.21 1.12
C GLU A 112 -8.53 9.58 1.54
N LYS A 113 -9.64 10.02 0.92
CA LYS A 113 -10.52 11.17 1.25
C LYS A 113 -9.96 12.60 1.10
N ALA A 114 -8.74 12.89 1.53
CA ALA A 114 -8.30 14.30 1.63
C ALA A 114 -7.77 14.90 0.33
N ALA A 115 -7.41 14.06 -0.65
CA ALA A 115 -6.95 14.51 -1.96
C ALA A 115 -6.97 13.43 -3.06
N ASN A 116 -7.33 12.18 -2.72
CA ASN A 116 -7.35 11.02 -3.61
C ASN A 116 -6.20 11.05 -4.62
N ARG A 117 -4.96 10.92 -4.14
CA ARG A 117 -3.78 11.09 -4.98
C ARG A 117 -2.74 10.01 -4.73
N ILE A 118 -1.89 9.84 -5.73
CA ILE A 118 -0.57 9.22 -5.61
C ILE A 118 0.44 10.35 -5.53
N GLY A 119 1.26 10.32 -4.49
CA GLY A 119 2.44 11.14 -4.37
C GLY A 119 3.66 10.33 -4.01
N TYR A 120 4.81 10.97 -3.90
CA TYR A 120 6.00 10.35 -3.36
C TYR A 120 6.75 11.28 -2.41
N ILE A 121 7.61 10.68 -1.60
CA ILE A 121 8.67 11.37 -0.87
C ILE A 121 10.02 10.78 -1.28
N THR A 122 11.06 11.59 -1.19
CA THR A 122 12.46 11.14 -1.23
C THR A 122 12.98 11.17 0.20
N ASP A 123 13.13 9.99 0.78
CA ASP A 123 13.59 9.80 2.15
C ASP A 123 15.12 9.63 2.18
N ASP A 124 15.80 10.74 2.45
CA ASP A 124 17.27 10.83 2.56
C ASP A 124 17.82 10.35 3.91
N GLY A 125 16.98 9.78 4.78
CA GLY A 125 17.38 9.30 6.10
C GLY A 125 17.38 10.34 7.21
N THR A 126 17.10 11.61 6.88
CA THR A 126 16.93 12.69 7.86
C THR A 126 15.61 12.57 8.62
N ALA A 127 15.39 13.41 9.63
CA ALA A 127 14.11 13.49 10.32
C ALA A 127 13.15 14.37 9.52
N GLY A 128 11.90 13.92 9.36
CA GLY A 128 10.85 14.70 8.69
C GLY A 128 10.21 15.78 9.59
N PRO A 129 9.01 16.27 9.26
CA PRO A 129 8.11 15.73 8.25
C PRO A 129 8.45 16.20 6.82
N PHE A 130 8.55 15.25 5.89
CA PHE A 130 8.57 15.48 4.46
C PHE A 130 7.15 15.84 3.96
N VAL A 131 7.11 16.64 2.90
CA VAL A 131 5.87 16.98 2.18
C VAL A 131 5.81 16.16 0.90
N PRO A 132 4.81 15.28 0.72
CA PRO A 132 4.69 14.47 -0.49
C PRO A 132 4.46 15.31 -1.75
N THR A 133 5.24 15.05 -2.79
CA THR A 133 4.97 15.59 -4.14
C THR A 133 3.86 14.79 -4.79
N THR A 134 2.81 15.45 -5.26
CA THR A 134 1.71 14.79 -5.97
C THR A 134 2.10 14.50 -7.43
N VAL A 135 1.98 13.24 -7.86
CA VAL A 135 2.29 12.83 -9.25
C VAL A 135 1.04 12.42 -10.03
N LYS A 136 -0.02 12.00 -9.33
CA LYS A 136 -1.30 11.68 -9.96
C LYS A 136 -2.45 12.01 -9.04
N THR A 137 -3.38 12.82 -9.52
CA THR A 137 -4.71 12.97 -8.90
C THR A 137 -5.61 11.86 -9.42
N LEU A 138 -6.33 11.23 -8.50
CA LEU A 138 -7.35 10.22 -8.72
C LEU A 138 -8.71 10.89 -8.48
N GLY A 139 -9.79 10.34 -9.05
CA GLY A 139 -11.15 10.84 -8.80
C GLY A 139 -11.61 10.62 -7.36
N ASP A 140 -12.91 10.45 -7.10
CA ASP A 140 -13.46 10.23 -5.75
C ASP A 140 -13.15 8.84 -5.13
N TYR A 141 -11.97 8.29 -5.40
CA TYR A 141 -11.56 6.93 -5.05
C TYR A 141 -10.35 6.91 -4.12
N ALA A 142 -10.41 6.05 -3.10
CA ALA A 142 -9.30 5.78 -2.21
C ALA A 142 -8.31 4.83 -2.85
N VAL A 143 -7.02 5.05 -2.63
CA VAL A 143 -6.00 4.05 -2.93
C VAL A 143 -6.13 2.88 -1.94
N MET A 144 -6.32 1.67 -2.46
CA MET A 144 -6.49 0.46 -1.63
C MET A 144 -5.30 -0.45 -1.62
N TRP A 145 -4.41 -0.32 -2.60
CA TRP A 145 -3.13 -1.00 -2.61
C TRP A 145 -2.18 -0.26 -3.54
N GLY A 146 -0.90 -0.35 -3.21
CA GLY A 146 0.21 0.06 -4.04
C GLY A 146 1.21 -1.08 -4.09
N ARG A 147 1.83 -1.31 -5.24
CA ARG A 147 2.82 -2.37 -5.42
C ARG A 147 3.85 -1.95 -6.45
N TYR A 148 5.12 -2.22 -6.16
CA TYR A 148 6.14 -2.31 -7.20
C TYR A 148 6.29 -3.77 -7.61
N PHE A 149 6.27 -4.04 -8.91
CA PHE A 149 6.44 -5.38 -9.46
C PHE A 149 6.89 -5.29 -10.91
N ASN A 150 7.91 -6.08 -11.28
CA ASN A 150 8.42 -6.14 -12.64
C ASN A 150 8.82 -4.76 -13.21
N GLU A 151 9.52 -3.95 -12.42
CA GLU A 151 9.92 -2.57 -12.78
C GLU A 151 8.77 -1.56 -12.94
N GLU A 152 7.55 -1.97 -12.61
CA GLU A 152 6.37 -1.14 -12.73
C GLU A 152 5.78 -0.79 -11.36
N LEU A 153 5.26 0.42 -11.24
CA LEU A 153 4.45 0.86 -10.11
C LEU A 153 2.99 0.69 -10.45
N TRP A 154 2.25 0.06 -9.54
CA TRP A 154 0.83 -0.20 -9.70
C TRP A 154 0.06 0.25 -8.48
N PHE A 155 -1.06 0.92 -8.72
CA PHE A 155 -2.00 1.32 -7.68
C PHE A 155 -3.42 0.98 -8.11
N GLY A 156 -4.19 0.44 -7.17
CA GLY A 156 -5.61 0.20 -7.37
C GLY A 156 -6.45 0.99 -6.41
N THR A 157 -7.59 1.45 -6.90
CA THR A 157 -8.51 2.27 -6.12
C THR A 157 -9.81 1.54 -5.80
N ALA A 158 -10.47 2.01 -4.74
CA ALA A 158 -11.82 1.61 -4.41
C ALA A 158 -12.68 2.80 -4.06
N HIS A 159 -13.98 2.62 -4.28
CA HIS A 159 -14.98 3.61 -3.94
C HIS A 159 -15.05 3.83 -2.43
N VAL A 160 -15.05 5.09 -1.99
CA VAL A 160 -15.25 5.48 -0.58
C VAL A 160 -16.75 5.68 -0.31
N GLY A 161 -17.31 5.11 0.76
CA GLY A 161 -18.66 5.47 1.23
C GLY A 161 -19.86 4.96 0.40
N GLY A 162 -19.70 3.94 -0.45
CA GLY A 162 -20.84 3.22 -1.06
C GLY A 162 -21.55 3.89 -2.25
N ALA A 163 -20.95 4.90 -2.90
CA ALA A 163 -21.54 5.47 -4.11
C ALA A 163 -21.43 4.51 -5.33
N PRO A 164 -22.19 4.78 -6.42
CA PRO A 164 -22.46 3.79 -7.44
C PRO A 164 -21.20 3.28 -8.15
N ALA A 165 -21.23 1.99 -8.51
CA ALA A 165 -20.15 1.34 -9.26
C ALA A 165 -19.88 2.07 -10.59
N GLY A 166 -18.61 2.24 -10.98
CA GLY A 166 -18.29 2.71 -12.33
C GLY A 166 -16.90 3.27 -12.60
N ASN A 167 -16.19 3.87 -11.63
CA ASN A 167 -14.93 4.58 -11.93
C ASN A 167 -13.76 4.27 -10.99
N SER A 168 -13.72 3.10 -10.34
CA SER A 168 -12.47 2.65 -9.74
C SER A 168 -11.42 2.48 -10.83
N GLN A 169 -10.15 2.71 -10.49
CA GLN A 169 -9.04 2.75 -11.43
C GLN A 169 -7.95 1.79 -10.97
N VAL A 170 -7.32 1.14 -11.93
CA VAL A 170 -6.03 0.49 -11.78
C VAL A 170 -5.06 1.27 -12.63
N VAL A 171 -4.09 1.91 -11.98
CA VAL A 171 -3.16 2.80 -12.65
C VAL A 171 -1.75 2.26 -12.55
N ARG A 172 -0.99 2.44 -13.62
CA ARG A 172 0.37 1.94 -13.76
C ARG A 172 1.33 3.04 -14.19
N SER A 173 2.56 2.97 -13.69
CA SER A 173 3.70 3.71 -14.21
C SER A 173 4.83 2.74 -14.51
N ILE A 174 5.48 2.94 -15.65
CA ILE A 174 6.62 2.14 -16.14
C ILE A 174 7.94 2.94 -16.13
N ASP A 175 7.90 4.17 -15.61
CA ASP A 175 8.98 5.16 -15.68
C ASP A 175 9.25 5.81 -14.31
N GLY A 176 9.14 4.99 -13.25
CA GLY A 176 9.43 5.42 -11.89
C GLY A 176 8.47 6.47 -11.34
N GLY A 177 7.23 6.51 -11.83
CA GLY A 177 6.18 7.42 -11.36
C GLY A 177 6.12 8.76 -12.08
N THR A 178 6.88 8.92 -13.17
CA THR A 178 6.89 10.16 -13.99
C THR A 178 5.61 10.30 -14.80
N THR A 179 5.17 9.22 -15.45
CA THR A 179 3.90 9.16 -16.19
C THR A 179 3.05 7.99 -15.70
N TRP A 180 1.73 8.13 -15.88
CA TRP A 180 0.75 7.18 -15.38
C TRP A 180 -0.36 6.94 -16.39
N GLU A 181 -0.69 5.68 -16.61
CA GLU A 181 -1.84 5.27 -17.41
C GLU A 181 -2.90 4.56 -16.57
N GLU A 182 -4.15 4.56 -17.03
CA GLU A 182 -5.24 3.77 -16.47
C GLU A 182 -5.34 2.46 -17.26
N VAL A 183 -4.93 1.35 -16.65
CA VAL A 183 -4.82 0.04 -17.30
C VAL A 183 -6.21 -0.58 -17.50
N ASP A 184 -7.12 -0.33 -16.57
CA ASP A 184 -8.50 -0.81 -16.65
C ASP A 184 -9.40 0.08 -17.53
N ALA A 185 -8.84 1.10 -18.19
CA ALA A 185 -9.55 1.92 -19.18
C ALA A 185 -10.06 1.10 -20.38
N LYS A 186 -9.52 -0.10 -20.60
CA LYS A 186 -9.96 -1.05 -21.63
C LYS A 186 -11.14 -1.94 -21.17
N LEU A 187 -11.41 -2.00 -19.86
CA LEU A 187 -12.51 -2.80 -19.32
C LEU A 187 -13.86 -2.11 -19.54
N ASN A 188 -14.93 -2.90 -19.63
CA ASN A 188 -16.29 -2.38 -19.60
C ASN A 188 -16.51 -1.60 -18.28
N PRO A 189 -17.09 -0.39 -18.29
CA PRO A 189 -17.37 0.37 -17.06
C PRO A 189 -18.12 -0.42 -15.98
N ALA A 190 -19.00 -1.36 -16.36
CA ALA A 190 -19.69 -2.24 -15.41
C ALA A 190 -18.75 -3.20 -14.65
N GLN A 191 -17.55 -3.47 -15.20
CA GLN A 191 -16.49 -4.27 -14.60
C GLN A 191 -15.56 -3.44 -13.71
N ARG A 192 -15.50 -2.11 -13.89
CA ARG A 192 -14.69 -1.17 -13.10
C ARG A 192 -15.32 -0.92 -11.73
N ARG A 193 -15.07 -1.84 -10.80
CA ARG A 193 -15.51 -1.76 -9.39
C ARG A 193 -14.31 -1.78 -8.47
N SER A 194 -14.55 -1.48 -7.20
CA SER A 194 -13.53 -1.42 -6.16
C SER A 194 -12.54 -2.60 -6.16
N PHE A 195 -11.26 -2.29 -6.31
CA PHE A 195 -10.15 -3.23 -6.28
C PHE A 195 -9.45 -3.18 -4.93
N TYR A 196 -9.68 -4.19 -4.08
CA TYR A 196 -9.23 -4.14 -2.69
C TYR A 196 -7.88 -4.78 -2.45
N PHE A 197 -7.54 -5.79 -3.25
CA PHE A 197 -6.28 -6.52 -3.10
C PHE A 197 -5.71 -6.86 -4.45
N THR A 198 -4.45 -7.24 -4.44
CA THR A 198 -3.73 -7.67 -5.63
C THR A 198 -2.86 -8.88 -5.34
N THR A 199 -2.63 -9.70 -6.35
CA THR A 199 -1.64 -10.79 -6.34
C THR A 199 -0.90 -10.80 -7.68
N ALA A 200 0.38 -11.18 -7.66
CA ALA A 200 1.15 -11.42 -8.88
C ALA A 200 0.89 -12.85 -9.40
N HIS A 201 0.91 -13.03 -10.73
CA HIS A 201 0.77 -14.38 -11.29
C HIS A 201 2.02 -15.22 -11.03
N PRO A 202 1.89 -16.50 -10.61
CA PRO A 202 3.03 -17.40 -10.49
C PRO A 202 3.65 -17.78 -11.86
N GLU A 203 2.88 -17.81 -12.95
CA GLU A 203 3.34 -18.30 -14.26
C GLU A 203 3.35 -17.25 -15.40
N ARG A 204 2.86 -16.03 -15.13
CA ARG A 204 2.73 -14.94 -16.11
C ARG A 204 3.35 -13.71 -15.47
N GLN A 205 4.67 -13.69 -15.50
CA GLN A 205 5.53 -12.83 -14.68
C GLN A 205 5.30 -11.31 -14.85
N ASN A 206 4.44 -10.89 -15.79
CA ASN A 206 4.12 -9.48 -16.06
C ASN A 206 2.64 -9.14 -15.81
N LYS A 207 1.88 -9.95 -15.05
CA LYS A 207 0.43 -9.71 -14.83
C LYS A 207 0.06 -9.56 -13.36
N ILE A 208 -0.77 -8.55 -13.09
CA ILE A 208 -1.35 -8.26 -11.78
C ILE A 208 -2.84 -8.65 -11.76
N PHE A 209 -3.31 -9.21 -10.63
CA PHE A 209 -4.70 -9.67 -10.45
C PHE A 209 -5.39 -8.87 -9.36
N PRO A 210 -5.98 -7.71 -9.71
CA PRO A 210 -6.88 -7.02 -8.82
C PRO A 210 -8.08 -7.91 -8.44
N THR A 211 -8.37 -8.00 -7.14
CA THR A 211 -9.48 -8.81 -6.63
C THR A 211 -10.58 -7.94 -6.02
N LYS A 212 -11.82 -8.38 -6.24
CA LYS A 212 -13.06 -7.70 -5.89
C LYS A 212 -13.67 -8.29 -4.61
N THR A 213 -14.35 -7.49 -3.81
CA THR A 213 -15.00 -7.92 -2.55
C THR A 213 -16.44 -8.43 -2.72
N THR A 214 -17.16 -8.03 -3.77
CA THR A 214 -18.49 -8.60 -4.06
C THR A 214 -18.39 -9.62 -5.20
N TYR A 215 -18.46 -10.89 -4.80
CA TYR A 215 -18.33 -12.13 -5.59
C TYR A 215 -16.88 -12.51 -5.92
N ASN A 216 -16.54 -13.78 -5.65
CA ASN A 216 -15.27 -14.51 -5.79
C ASN A 216 -14.62 -14.48 -7.21
N ARG A 217 -14.62 -13.35 -7.90
CA ARG A 217 -14.08 -13.18 -9.26
C ARG A 217 -12.79 -12.37 -9.18
N ARG A 218 -11.70 -12.95 -9.66
CA ARG A 218 -10.45 -12.25 -9.94
C ARG A 218 -10.60 -11.61 -11.32
N ILE A 219 -10.20 -10.34 -11.44
CA ILE A 219 -10.12 -9.67 -12.75
C ILE A 219 -8.64 -9.59 -13.08
N ILE A 220 -8.27 -10.04 -14.28
CA ILE A 220 -6.91 -9.86 -14.79
C ILE A 220 -6.85 -8.45 -15.36
N VAL A 221 -5.91 -7.64 -14.88
CA VAL A 221 -5.66 -6.32 -15.45
C VAL A 221 -4.21 -6.30 -15.90
N GLY A 222 -4.00 -6.14 -17.21
CA GLY A 222 -2.71 -6.16 -17.87
C GLY A 222 -2.82 -5.64 -19.30
N ASP A 223 -1.69 -5.59 -20.01
CA ASP A 223 -1.55 -4.91 -21.31
C ASP A 223 -2.58 -5.30 -22.38
N GLU A 224 -3.03 -6.55 -22.39
CA GLU A 224 -3.86 -7.10 -23.47
C GLU A 224 -5.35 -6.78 -23.36
N GLY A 225 -5.82 -6.08 -22.32
CA GLY A 225 -7.24 -5.71 -22.19
C GLY A 225 -8.21 -6.90 -22.01
N ASP A 226 -7.68 -8.12 -21.85
CA ASP A 226 -8.47 -9.32 -21.68
C ASP A 226 -9.13 -9.35 -20.29
N SER A 227 -10.42 -9.01 -20.25
CA SER A 227 -11.28 -9.38 -19.13
C SER A 227 -11.53 -10.89 -19.18
N VAL A 228 -10.59 -11.70 -18.70
CA VAL A 228 -10.83 -13.14 -18.55
C VAL A 228 -11.71 -13.33 -17.32
N GLY A 229 -13.03 -13.26 -17.53
CA GLY A 229 -13.99 -13.69 -16.52
C GLY A 229 -13.93 -15.20 -16.41
N LEU A 230 -13.24 -15.73 -15.40
CA LEU A 230 -13.34 -17.15 -15.07
C LEU A 230 -13.55 -17.30 -13.56
N GLY A 231 -14.74 -17.81 -13.22
CA GLY A 231 -14.89 -18.55 -11.99
C GLY A 231 -14.08 -19.84 -12.12
N GLU A 232 -13.29 -20.15 -11.10
CA GLU A 232 -13.52 -21.27 -10.20
C GLU A 232 -12.45 -21.23 -9.12
N LYS A 233 -12.79 -21.82 -7.97
CA LYS A 233 -11.88 -22.00 -6.84
C LYS A 233 -10.64 -22.75 -7.33
N CYS A 234 -9.45 -22.16 -7.21
CA CYS A 234 -8.29 -22.99 -6.91
C CYS A 234 -8.43 -23.44 -5.45
N ARG A 235 -9.02 -24.64 -5.28
CA ARG A 235 -8.82 -25.48 -4.10
C ARG A 235 -7.35 -25.96 -4.08
N PRO A 236 -6.84 -26.33 -2.89
CA PRO A 236 -5.48 -26.04 -2.42
C PRO A 236 -4.36 -26.57 -3.30
#